data_AF-A0A8T4B2B6-F1
#
_entry.id   AF-A0A8T4B2B6-F1
#
_cell.length_a   1.000
_cell.length_b   1.000
_cell.length_c   1.000
_cell.angle_alpha   90.00
_cell.angle_beta   90.00
_cell.angle_gamma   90.00
#
_symmetry.space_group_name_H-M   'P 1'
#
loop_
_entity.id
_entity.type
_entity.pdbx_description
1 polymer ?
#
loop_
_entity_poly.entity_id
_entity_poly.type
_entity_poly.pdbx_seq_one_letter_code
_entity_poly.pdbx_strand_id
1 'polypeptide(L)'
;MDRGRLNMILWPVALLLVNSLWSGISDNAAPYEINDYDHAIEERTVSLGGVFGQERSMPSTFEFEFEALTSDGGSIGWEIIDKQGQIVAQWSGELGGETPNWNGELMPGTYVVKTNTDPGIITEQTLYIQPFAPYSIEGHVLLSSMLILFAFGETIVRKKGGEYFAKKKENAPKSPVQAPFSKTRAGMPEDDLALLEDSPWRAPKSL
;
A
#
# COMPACT_ATOMS: atom_id res chain seq x y z
N MET A 1 23.67 19.36 -11.28
CA MET A 1 24.11 17.95 -11.31
C MET A 1 23.64 17.33 -12.61
N ASP A 2 24.48 16.58 -13.32
CA ASP A 2 24.08 15.95 -14.59
C ASP A 2 22.95 14.93 -14.37
N ARG A 3 21.99 14.86 -15.29
CA ARG A 3 20.81 13.96 -15.17
C ARG A 3 21.21 12.48 -15.00
N GLY A 4 22.31 12.05 -15.62
CA GLY A 4 22.83 10.69 -15.45
C GLY A 4 23.31 10.41 -14.02
N ARG A 5 23.95 11.39 -13.37
CA ARG A 5 24.37 11.28 -11.96
C ARG A 5 23.18 11.28 -11.00
N LEU A 6 22.14 12.05 -11.32
CA LEU A 6 20.89 12.05 -10.53
C LEU A 6 20.19 10.69 -10.57
N ASN A 7 20.04 10.09 -11.75
CA ASN A 7 19.44 8.75 -11.88
C ASN A 7 20.27 7.67 -11.18
N MET A 8 21.61 7.75 -11.24
CA MET A 8 22.50 6.80 -10.58
C MET A 8 22.34 6.79 -9.05
N ILE A 9 21.97 7.93 -8.45
CA ILE A 9 21.72 8.06 -7.00
C ILE A 9 20.26 7.74 -6.67
N LEU A 10 19.32 8.11 -7.54
CA LEU A 10 17.89 7.93 -7.30
C LEU A 10 17.49 6.45 -7.17
N TRP A 11 18.09 5.55 -7.97
CA TRP A 11 17.75 4.14 -7.93
C TRP A 11 18.13 3.44 -6.62
N PRO A 12 19.36 3.60 -6.09
CA PRO A 12 19.70 3.13 -4.75
C PRO A 12 18.79 3.72 -3.66
N VAL A 13 18.46 5.01 -3.74
CA VAL A 13 17.53 5.65 -2.78
C VAL A 13 16.14 5.03 -2.86
N ALA A 14 15.62 4.83 -4.07
CA ALA A 14 14.33 4.17 -4.28
C ALA A 14 14.34 2.73 -3.75
N LEU A 15 15.46 2.00 -3.94
CA LEU A 15 15.62 0.64 -3.42
C LEU A 15 15.56 0.63 -1.89
N LEU A 16 16.26 1.56 -1.23
CA LEU A 16 16.21 1.70 0.21
C LEU A 16 14.80 2.03 0.69
N LEU A 17 14.14 3.03 0.08
CA LEU A 17 12.79 3.44 0.48
C LEU A 17 11.76 2.32 0.34
N VAL A 18 11.77 1.61 -0.79
CA VAL A 18 10.83 0.50 -1.04
C VAL A 18 11.06 -0.63 -0.04
N ASN A 19 12.32 -0.99 0.23
CA ASN A 19 12.62 -2.06 1.19
C ASN A 19 12.31 -1.63 2.63
N SER A 20 12.59 -0.38 3.02
CA SER A 20 12.22 0.14 4.34
C SER A 20 10.70 0.16 4.55
N LEU A 21 9.93 0.53 3.52
CA LEU A 21 8.47 0.47 3.58
C LEU A 21 8.00 -0.98 3.76
N TRP A 22 8.60 -1.92 3.04
CA TRP A 22 8.25 -3.33 3.17
C TRP A 22 8.55 -3.89 4.56
N SER A 23 9.71 -3.57 5.15
CA SER A 23 10.01 -3.96 6.54
C SER A 23 8.95 -3.45 7.51
N GLY A 24 8.51 -2.19 7.34
CA GLY A 24 7.42 -1.64 8.15
C GLY A 24 6.10 -2.38 8.00
N ILE A 25 5.78 -2.88 6.80
CA ILE A 25 4.56 -3.66 6.54
C ILE A 25 4.70 -5.10 7.07
N SER A 26 5.85 -5.74 6.87
CA SER A 26 6.09 -7.12 7.30
C SER A 26 6.05 -7.25 8.82
N ASP A 27 6.57 -6.24 9.51
CA ASP A 27 6.69 -6.22 10.96
C ASP A 27 5.44 -5.63 11.64
N ASN A 28 4.46 -5.14 10.86
CA ASN A 28 3.25 -4.58 11.43
C ASN A 28 2.36 -5.67 12.02
N ALA A 29 1.98 -5.48 13.28
CA ALA A 29 0.97 -6.30 13.93
C ALA A 29 -0.42 -5.71 13.68
N ALA A 30 -1.33 -6.51 13.14
CA ALA A 30 -2.74 -6.18 13.02
C ALA A 30 -3.45 -6.52 14.34
N PRO A 31 -4.01 -5.53 15.06
CA PRO A 31 -4.81 -5.80 16.25
C PRO A 31 -6.16 -6.39 15.84
N TYR A 32 -6.52 -7.50 16.48
CA TYR A 32 -7.82 -8.14 16.40
C TYR A 32 -8.41 -8.16 17.81
N GLU A 33 -9.32 -7.21 18.05
CA GLU A 33 -10.02 -7.09 19.32
C GLU A 33 -11.01 -8.26 19.45
N ILE A 34 -10.80 -9.06 20.49
CA ILE A 34 -11.61 -10.24 20.76
C ILE A 34 -12.70 -9.87 21.73
N ASN A 35 -12.39 -9.12 22.78
CA ASN A 35 -13.38 -8.70 23.75
C ASN A 35 -13.04 -7.34 24.36
N ASP A 36 -14.07 -6.56 24.68
CA ASP A 36 -14.00 -5.32 25.45
C ASP A 36 -14.77 -5.47 26.77
N TYR A 37 -14.58 -4.51 27.68
CA TYR A 37 -15.28 -4.50 28.98
C TYR A 37 -16.80 -4.30 28.86
N ASP A 38 -17.27 -3.73 27.75
CA ASP A 38 -18.69 -3.46 27.50
C ASP A 38 -19.45 -4.71 26.98
N HIS A 39 -18.73 -5.72 26.47
CA HIS A 39 -19.30 -6.93 25.87
C HIS A 39 -18.63 -8.22 26.35
N ALA A 40 -18.39 -8.38 27.65
CA ALA A 40 -17.77 -9.58 28.24
C ALA A 40 -18.33 -10.91 27.70
N ILE A 41 -17.52 -11.65 26.94
CA ILE A 41 -17.85 -12.96 26.37
C ILE A 41 -16.80 -13.98 26.82
N GLU A 42 -17.24 -15.09 27.43
CA GLU A 42 -16.36 -16.13 28.00
C GLU A 42 -15.60 -16.96 26.94
N GLU A 43 -16.20 -17.19 25.78
CA GLU A 43 -15.64 -17.99 24.68
C GLU A 43 -15.76 -17.28 23.34
N ARG A 44 -14.64 -17.12 22.63
CA ARG A 44 -14.64 -16.52 21.28
C ARG A 44 -13.86 -17.33 20.28
N THR A 45 -14.44 -17.43 19.09
CA THR A 45 -13.82 -18.05 17.93
C THR A 45 -13.12 -16.98 17.08
N VAL A 46 -11.84 -17.20 16.80
CA VAL A 46 -11.01 -16.36 15.92
C VAL A 46 -10.69 -17.17 14.66
N SER A 47 -10.87 -16.57 13.48
CA SER A 47 -10.52 -17.20 12.20
C SER A 47 -9.37 -16.44 11.54
N LEU A 48 -8.24 -17.12 11.39
CA LEU A 48 -7.02 -16.60 10.80
C LEU A 48 -6.91 -17.07 9.35
N GLY A 49 -6.87 -16.11 8.43
CA GLY A 49 -6.69 -16.38 7.00
C GLY A 49 -5.22 -16.41 6.60
N GLY A 50 -4.86 -17.32 5.70
CA GLY A 50 -3.54 -17.34 5.08
C GLY A 50 -3.35 -16.15 4.13
N VAL A 51 -2.11 -15.66 4.03
CA VAL A 51 -1.74 -14.60 3.09
C VAL A 51 -1.40 -15.21 1.73
N PHE A 52 -1.94 -14.64 0.65
CA PHE A 52 -1.76 -15.13 -0.73
C PHE A 52 -2.11 -16.62 -0.91
N GLY A 53 -3.06 -17.13 -0.11
CA GLY A 53 -3.48 -18.53 -0.15
C GLY A 53 -2.43 -19.52 0.38
N GLN A 54 -1.42 -19.04 1.10
CA GLN A 54 -0.40 -19.88 1.73
C GLN A 54 -0.66 -20.05 3.23
N GLU A 55 -0.40 -21.28 3.68
CA GLU A 55 -0.57 -21.73 5.06
C GLU A 55 0.78 -21.64 5.79
N ARG A 56 1.17 -20.43 6.23
CA ARG A 56 2.40 -20.21 7.01
C ARG A 56 2.08 -19.73 8.41
N SER A 57 2.85 -20.23 9.37
CA SER A 57 2.81 -19.85 10.78
C SER A 57 3.08 -18.35 10.93
N MET A 58 2.20 -17.64 11.62
CA MET A 58 2.25 -16.18 11.81
C MET A 58 2.58 -15.86 13.27
N PRO A 59 3.61 -15.04 13.53
CA PRO A 59 3.86 -14.53 14.87
C PRO A 59 2.61 -13.85 15.43
N SER A 60 2.26 -14.24 16.66
CA SER A 60 1.02 -13.85 17.30
C SER A 60 1.26 -13.59 18.79
N THR A 61 0.68 -12.51 19.29
CA THR A 61 0.70 -12.13 20.70
C THR A 61 -0.73 -11.96 21.18
N PHE A 62 -1.08 -12.67 22.24
CA PHE A 62 -2.33 -12.45 22.96
C PHE A 62 -2.05 -11.64 24.21
N GLU A 63 -2.76 -10.54 24.35
CA GLU A 63 -2.81 -9.73 25.56
C GLU A 63 -4.13 -10.00 26.28
N PHE A 64 -4.03 -10.20 27.60
CA PHE A 64 -5.16 -10.49 28.48
C PHE A 64 -5.11 -9.53 29.66
N GLU A 65 -6.20 -8.83 29.91
CA GLU A 65 -6.34 -7.95 31.06
C GLU A 65 -7.60 -8.32 31.83
N PHE A 66 -7.47 -8.55 33.14
CA PHE A 66 -8.57 -8.97 34.01
C PHE A 66 -8.89 -7.86 35.00
N GLU A 67 -10.16 -7.52 35.15
CA GLU A 67 -10.63 -6.50 36.09
C GLU A 67 -11.76 -7.04 36.98
N ALA A 68 -11.74 -6.67 38.26
CA ALA A 68 -12.83 -6.98 39.19
C ALA A 68 -13.92 -5.91 39.11
N LEU A 69 -15.15 -6.30 38.78
CA LEU A 69 -16.32 -5.43 38.90
C LEU A 69 -16.91 -5.44 40.31
N THR A 70 -16.94 -6.62 40.95
CA THR A 70 -17.64 -6.82 42.22
C THR A 70 -16.92 -7.74 43.20
N SER A 71 -15.75 -8.30 42.84
CA SER A 71 -14.99 -9.20 43.71
C SER A 71 -13.71 -8.53 44.24
N ASP A 72 -13.28 -8.90 45.45
CA ASP A 72 -12.01 -8.45 46.04
C ASP A 72 -10.82 -9.35 45.62
N GLY A 73 -11.05 -10.29 44.70
CA GLY A 73 -10.12 -11.34 44.28
C GLY A 73 -10.84 -12.52 43.60
N GLY A 74 -10.07 -13.48 43.08
CA GLY A 74 -10.62 -14.70 42.47
C GLY A 74 -9.66 -15.35 41.47
N SER A 75 -9.96 -16.59 41.10
CA SER A 75 -9.17 -17.33 40.13
C SER A 75 -9.44 -16.81 38.71
N ILE A 76 -8.37 -16.67 37.93
CA ILE A 76 -8.39 -16.22 36.55
C ILE A 76 -7.53 -17.14 35.68
N GLY A 77 -7.85 -17.21 34.39
CA GLY A 77 -7.09 -18.03 33.47
C GLY A 77 -7.58 -17.89 32.04
N TRP A 78 -6.76 -18.37 31.11
CA TRP A 78 -7.07 -18.39 29.70
C TRP A 78 -6.54 -19.66 29.04
N GLU A 79 -7.23 -20.06 27.97
CA GLU A 79 -6.88 -21.20 27.14
C GLU A 79 -7.04 -20.82 25.66
N ILE A 80 -6.05 -21.21 24.84
CA ILE A 80 -6.10 -21.09 23.39
C ILE A 80 -6.19 -22.50 22.83
N ILE A 81 -7.25 -22.78 22.08
CA ILE A 81 -7.59 -24.11 21.58
C ILE A 81 -7.66 -24.06 20.06
N ASP A 82 -7.05 -25.02 19.36
CA ASP A 82 -7.12 -25.12 17.91
C ASP A 82 -8.43 -25.77 17.41
N LYS A 83 -8.63 -25.79 16.09
CA LYS A 83 -9.81 -26.41 15.46
C LYS A 83 -9.94 -27.92 15.70
N GLN A 84 -8.87 -28.60 16.12
CA GLN A 84 -8.88 -30.01 16.48
C GLN A 84 -9.18 -30.23 17.97
N GLY A 85 -9.41 -29.16 18.73
CA GLY A 85 -9.64 -29.21 20.17
C GLY A 85 -8.34 -29.41 20.97
N GLN A 86 -7.16 -29.21 20.38
CA GLN A 86 -5.90 -29.27 21.10
C GLN A 86 -5.60 -27.93 21.77
N ILE A 87 -5.12 -27.99 23.00
CA ILE A 87 -4.68 -26.80 23.74
C ILE A 87 -3.32 -26.37 23.17
N VAL A 88 -3.30 -25.20 22.55
CA VAL A 88 -2.09 -24.55 22.04
C VAL A 88 -1.30 -23.96 23.20
N ALA A 89 -2.00 -23.27 24.10
CA ALA A 89 -1.44 -22.68 25.29
C ALA A 89 -2.51 -22.44 26.34
N GLN A 90 -2.10 -22.42 27.61
CA GLN A 90 -2.99 -22.13 28.72
C GLN A 90 -2.21 -21.48 29.87
N TRP A 91 -2.93 -20.73 30.70
CA TRP A 91 -2.42 -20.19 31.94
C TRP A 91 -3.53 -20.04 32.96
N SER A 92 -3.17 -20.12 34.24
CA SER A 92 -4.08 -19.93 35.38
C SER A 92 -3.34 -19.23 36.52
N GLY A 93 -4.04 -18.33 37.21
CA GLY A 93 -3.53 -17.58 38.35
C GLY A 93 -4.66 -16.96 39.18
N GLU A 94 -4.29 -15.97 39.98
CA GLU A 94 -5.20 -15.25 40.87
C GLU A 94 -5.24 -13.76 40.49
N LEU A 95 -6.40 -13.13 40.64
CA LEU A 95 -6.60 -11.72 40.38
C LEU A 95 -5.69 -10.86 41.28
N GLY A 96 -5.05 -9.85 40.70
CA GLY A 96 -4.04 -9.02 41.38
C GLY A 96 -2.60 -9.56 41.26
N GLY A 97 -2.41 -10.74 40.68
CA GLY A 97 -1.10 -11.24 40.24
C GLY A 97 -0.71 -10.71 38.85
N GLU A 98 0.54 -10.97 38.45
CA GLU A 98 1.00 -10.70 37.08
C GLU A 98 0.30 -11.66 36.10
N THR A 99 -0.40 -11.11 35.11
CA THR A 99 -1.03 -11.87 34.04
C THR A 99 -0.08 -11.88 32.84
N PRO A 100 0.46 -13.03 32.42
CA PRO A 100 1.39 -13.09 31.32
C PRO A 100 0.67 -13.00 29.97
N ASN A 101 1.21 -12.18 29.07
CA ASN A 101 0.87 -12.22 27.65
C ASN A 101 1.41 -13.51 27.03
N TRP A 102 0.62 -14.12 26.14
CA TRP A 102 1.11 -15.26 25.36
C TRP A 102 1.80 -14.76 24.08
N ASN A 103 2.96 -15.32 23.78
CA ASN A 103 3.70 -15.07 22.55
C ASN A 103 4.02 -16.39 21.88
N GLY A 104 3.68 -16.52 20.60
CA GLY A 104 3.96 -17.72 19.83
C GLY A 104 3.68 -17.53 18.35
N GLU A 105 3.51 -18.63 17.65
CA GLU A 105 3.11 -18.59 16.25
C GLU A 105 1.83 -19.39 16.04
N LEU A 106 0.93 -18.86 15.22
CA LEU A 106 -0.33 -19.49 14.86
C LEU A 106 -0.38 -19.76 13.36
N MET A 107 -0.73 -20.99 13.00
CA MET A 107 -1.05 -21.32 11.61
C MET A 107 -2.38 -20.66 11.23
N PRO A 108 -2.65 -20.43 9.94
CA PRO A 108 -3.99 -20.04 9.54
C PRO A 108 -4.99 -21.16 9.88
N GLY A 109 -6.18 -20.76 10.30
CA GLY A 109 -7.16 -21.67 10.89
C GLY A 109 -8.07 -21.01 11.89
N THR A 110 -8.90 -21.82 12.52
CA THR A 110 -9.85 -21.38 13.54
C THR A 110 -9.33 -21.75 14.91
N TYR A 111 -9.36 -20.79 15.82
CA TYR A 111 -8.97 -20.93 17.21
C TYR A 111 -10.11 -20.51 18.12
N VAL A 112 -10.22 -21.14 19.26
CA VAL A 112 -11.14 -20.79 20.32
C VAL A 112 -10.33 -20.29 21.51
N VAL A 113 -10.64 -19.09 21.96
CA VAL A 113 -10.03 -18.48 23.14
C VAL A 113 -11.06 -18.51 24.24
N LYS A 114 -10.69 -19.13 25.37
CA LYS A 114 -11.54 -19.25 26.54
C LYS A 114 -10.93 -18.49 27.70
N THR A 115 -11.79 -17.83 28.46
CA THR A 115 -11.45 -17.25 29.76
C THR A 115 -12.14 -18.04 30.85
N ASN A 116 -11.38 -18.40 31.88
CA ASN A 116 -11.90 -19.10 33.05
C ASN A 116 -11.74 -18.15 34.22
N THR A 117 -12.81 -17.48 34.63
CA THR A 117 -12.78 -16.48 35.72
C THR A 117 -13.91 -16.70 36.72
N ASP A 118 -13.65 -16.32 37.97
CA ASP A 118 -14.70 -16.32 39.00
C ASP A 118 -15.77 -15.24 38.71
N PRO A 119 -17.02 -15.44 39.17
CA PRO A 119 -18.10 -14.48 38.94
C PRO A 119 -17.77 -13.07 39.44
N GLY A 120 -17.99 -12.08 38.58
CA GLY A 120 -17.73 -10.67 38.90
C GLY A 120 -16.34 -10.16 38.46
N ILE A 121 -15.60 -10.99 37.73
CA ILE A 121 -14.37 -10.61 37.01
C ILE A 121 -14.70 -10.52 35.52
N ILE A 122 -14.21 -9.47 34.86
CA ILE A 122 -14.30 -9.28 33.41
C ILE A 122 -12.91 -9.31 32.78
N THR A 123 -12.85 -9.61 31.48
CA THR A 123 -11.59 -9.79 30.75
C THR A 123 -11.60 -9.01 29.44
N GLU A 124 -10.57 -8.20 29.20
CA GLU A 124 -10.26 -7.64 27.88
C GLU A 124 -9.23 -8.54 27.18
N GLN A 125 -9.42 -8.74 25.87
CA GLN A 125 -8.57 -9.62 25.09
C GLN A 125 -8.25 -9.01 23.74
N THR A 126 -6.96 -8.86 23.46
CA THR A 126 -6.48 -8.37 22.16
C THR A 126 -5.48 -9.35 21.58
N LEU A 127 -5.71 -9.73 20.33
CA LEU A 127 -4.80 -10.56 19.55
C LEU A 127 -4.06 -9.70 18.53
N TYR A 128 -2.74 -9.67 18.61
CA TYR A 128 -1.86 -9.04 17.65
C TYR A 128 -1.26 -10.11 16.74
N ILE A 129 -1.43 -9.95 15.42
CA ILE A 129 -0.93 -10.93 14.44
C ILE A 129 -0.06 -10.21 13.43
N GLN A 130 1.07 -10.82 13.06
CA GLN A 130 1.96 -10.31 12.02
C GLN A 130 1.84 -11.20 10.77
N PRO A 131 0.81 -11.01 9.92
CA PRO A 131 0.52 -11.91 8.81
C PRO A 131 1.59 -11.90 7.71
N PHE A 132 2.30 -10.77 7.56
CA PHE A 132 3.33 -10.59 6.53
C PHE A 132 4.75 -10.91 7.00
N ALA A 133 4.98 -11.08 8.31
CA ALA A 133 6.30 -11.42 8.84
C ALA A 133 6.91 -12.69 8.20
N PRO A 134 6.14 -13.79 7.98
CA PRO A 134 6.65 -14.99 7.32
C PRO A 134 7.04 -14.81 5.85
N TYR A 135 6.71 -13.67 5.24
CA TYR A 135 7.00 -13.34 3.84
C TYR A 135 7.98 -12.17 3.70
N SER A 136 8.61 -11.74 4.80
CA SER A 136 9.47 -10.56 4.80
C SER A 136 10.59 -10.68 3.75
N ILE A 137 11.26 -11.83 3.68
CA ILE A 137 12.36 -12.05 2.72
C ILE A 137 11.83 -12.07 1.28
N GLU A 138 10.77 -12.82 1.01
CA GLU A 138 10.18 -12.92 -0.34
C GLU A 138 9.72 -11.55 -0.86
N GLY A 139 9.13 -10.73 0.01
CA GLY A 139 8.73 -9.38 -0.37
C GLY A 139 9.92 -8.48 -0.70
N HIS A 140 11.01 -8.53 0.10
CA HIS A 140 12.25 -7.81 -0.22
C HIS A 140 12.82 -8.22 -1.59
N VAL A 141 12.89 -9.53 -1.85
CA VAL A 141 13.39 -10.06 -3.13
C VAL A 141 12.50 -9.63 -4.29
N LEU A 142 11.18 -9.77 -4.14
CA LEU A 142 10.22 -9.45 -5.20
C LEU A 142 10.24 -7.95 -5.53
N LEU A 143 10.12 -7.09 -4.52
CA LEU A 143 10.10 -5.64 -4.70
C LEU A 143 11.42 -5.12 -5.28
N SER A 144 12.55 -5.63 -4.79
CA SER A 144 13.87 -5.26 -5.33
C SER A 144 14.02 -5.69 -6.79
N SER A 145 13.60 -6.91 -7.13
CA SER A 145 13.63 -7.41 -8.50
C SER A 145 12.74 -6.59 -9.43
N MET A 146 11.52 -6.27 -9.01
CA MET A 146 10.61 -5.40 -9.76
C MET A 146 11.21 -4.01 -9.97
N LEU A 147 11.81 -3.41 -8.94
CA LEU A 147 12.42 -2.08 -9.06
C LEU A 147 13.58 -2.08 -10.06
N ILE A 148 14.43 -3.12 -10.04
CA ILE A 148 15.51 -3.29 -11.01
C ILE A 148 14.95 -3.41 -12.43
N LEU A 149 13.92 -4.24 -12.64
CA LEU A 149 13.26 -4.39 -13.94
C LEU A 149 12.68 -3.06 -14.43
N PHE A 150 12.05 -2.29 -13.54
CA PHE A 150 11.55 -0.94 -13.85
C PHE A 150 12.69 0.01 -14.23
N ALA A 151 13.83 -0.04 -13.55
CA ALA A 151 14.98 0.81 -13.85
C ALA A 151 15.56 0.55 -15.25
N PHE A 152 15.71 -0.73 -15.61
CA PHE A 152 16.14 -1.10 -16.96
C PHE A 152 15.08 -0.78 -18.00
N GLY A 153 13.80 -1.04 -17.70
CA GLY A 153 12.68 -0.73 -18.58
C GLY A 153 12.59 0.76 -18.92
N GLU A 154 12.71 1.63 -17.92
CA GLU A 154 12.74 3.08 -18.11
C GLU A 154 13.89 3.49 -19.04
N THR A 155 15.08 2.91 -18.85
CA THR A 155 16.25 3.21 -19.67
C THR A 155 16.03 2.85 -21.14
N ILE A 156 15.45 1.67 -21.40
CA ILE A 156 15.13 1.20 -22.75
C ILE A 156 14.07 2.10 -23.39
N VAL A 157 12.98 2.39 -22.69
CA VAL A 157 11.88 3.23 -23.18
C VAL A 157 12.37 4.64 -23.49
N ARG A 158 13.20 5.25 -22.63
CA ARG A 158 13.79 6.57 -22.88
C ARG A 158 14.68 6.56 -24.12
N LYS A 159 15.52 5.55 -24.30
CA LYS A 159 16.41 5.44 -25.46
C LYS A 159 15.60 5.29 -26.76
N LYS A 160 14.71 4.30 -26.82
CA LYS A 160 13.87 4.02 -28.01
C LYS A 160 12.90 5.15 -28.31
N GLY A 161 12.30 5.75 -27.28
CA GLY A 161 11.44 6.92 -27.40
C GLY A 161 12.21 8.13 -27.93
N GLY A 162 13.39 8.41 -27.38
CA GLY A 162 14.28 9.46 -27.88
C GLY A 162 14.64 9.27 -29.36
N GLU A 163 15.04 8.07 -29.76
CA GLU A 163 15.30 7.71 -31.16
C GLU A 163 14.06 7.91 -32.05
N TYR A 164 12.88 7.50 -31.58
CA TYR A 164 11.62 7.68 -32.30
C TYR A 164 11.27 9.16 -32.50
N PHE A 165 11.35 9.97 -31.44
CA PHE A 165 11.07 11.40 -31.52
C PHE A 165 12.11 12.16 -32.35
N ALA A 166 13.39 11.75 -32.31
CA ALA A 166 14.44 12.29 -33.16
C ALA A 166 14.15 12.02 -34.64
N LYS A 167 13.86 10.76 -35.00
CA LYS A 167 13.46 10.38 -36.37
C LYS A 167 12.20 11.09 -36.83
N LYS A 168 11.21 11.27 -35.95
CA LYS A 168 9.99 12.03 -36.25
C LYS A 168 10.29 13.52 -36.50
N LYS A 169 11.25 14.11 -35.79
CA LYS A 169 11.70 15.49 -36.03
C LYS A 169 12.50 15.64 -37.31
N GLU A 170 13.36 14.68 -37.64
CA GLU A 170 14.11 14.70 -38.91
C GLU A 170 13.21 14.54 -40.13
N ASN A 171 12.18 13.69 -40.03
CA ASN A 171 11.19 13.47 -41.09
C ASN A 171 10.02 14.46 -41.05
N ALA A 172 10.00 15.42 -40.11
CA ALA A 172 9.00 16.47 -40.11
C ALA A 172 9.25 17.38 -41.33
N PRO A 173 8.23 17.74 -42.12
CA PRO A 173 8.41 18.63 -43.26
C PRO A 173 9.10 19.90 -42.77
N LYS A 174 10.23 20.26 -43.40
CA LYS A 174 10.94 21.51 -43.12
C LYS A 174 9.90 22.62 -43.15
N SER A 175 9.69 23.27 -42.00
CA SER A 175 8.81 24.44 -41.96
C SER A 175 9.27 25.37 -43.08
N PRO A 176 8.37 25.81 -43.97
CA PRO A 176 8.77 26.70 -45.05
C PRO A 176 9.49 27.87 -44.39
N VAL A 177 10.70 28.14 -44.89
CA VAL A 177 11.59 29.23 -44.44
C VAL A 177 10.72 30.41 -44.06
N GLN A 178 10.74 30.83 -42.79
CA GLN A 178 10.08 32.07 -42.41
C GLN A 178 10.72 33.16 -43.26
N ALA A 179 9.98 33.63 -44.26
CA ALA A 179 10.44 34.71 -45.11
C ALA A 179 10.69 35.92 -44.20
N PRO A 180 11.84 36.61 -44.32
CA PRO A 180 12.27 37.65 -43.37
C PRO A 180 11.39 38.91 -43.34
N PHE A 181 10.26 38.92 -44.03
CA PHE A 181 9.33 40.04 -44.13
C PHE A 181 7.87 39.58 -44.15
N SER A 182 7.49 38.72 -43.20
CA SER A 182 6.09 38.68 -42.77
C SER A 182 5.87 39.82 -41.78
N LYS A 183 5.53 41.02 -42.27
CA LYS A 183 5.07 42.11 -41.41
C LYS A 183 3.85 41.62 -40.62
N THR A 184 3.93 41.77 -39.31
CA THR A 184 2.80 41.68 -38.39
C THR A 184 1.62 42.45 -38.98
N ARG A 185 0.53 41.77 -39.34
CA ARG A 185 -0.75 42.42 -39.66
C ARG A 185 -1.36 42.87 -38.33
N ALA A 186 -0.76 43.88 -37.71
CA ALA A 186 -1.37 44.65 -36.66
C ALA A 186 -2.24 45.71 -37.33
N GLY A 187 -3.56 45.55 -37.23
CA GLY A 187 -4.54 46.54 -37.67
C GLY A 187 -5.15 46.25 -39.04
N MET A 188 -6.15 45.37 -39.08
CA MET A 188 -7.28 45.60 -39.96
C MET A 188 -8.51 45.01 -39.27
N PRO A 189 -9.50 45.83 -38.88
CA PRO A 189 -10.75 45.34 -38.30
C PRO A 189 -11.42 44.40 -39.30
N GLU A 190 -11.87 43.26 -38.80
CA GLU A 190 -12.84 42.39 -39.46
C GLU A 190 -14.12 43.23 -39.62
N ASP A 191 -14.45 43.63 -40.85
CA ASP A 191 -15.79 44.02 -41.35
C ASP A 191 -15.57 44.90 -42.58
N ASP A 192 -15.78 44.33 -43.80
CA ASP A 192 -16.08 45.05 -45.07
C ASP A 192 -15.86 44.20 -46.34
N LEU A 193 -15.70 42.87 -46.24
CA LEU A 193 -15.60 42.01 -47.43
C LEU A 193 -16.94 41.70 -48.13
N ALA A 194 -18.07 42.19 -47.62
CA ALA A 194 -19.39 41.97 -48.22
C ALA A 194 -19.84 43.08 -49.21
N LEU A 195 -19.04 44.15 -49.39
CA LEU A 195 -19.47 45.33 -50.16
C LEU A 195 -18.58 45.70 -51.35
N LEU A 196 -17.61 44.85 -51.72
CA LEU A 196 -16.67 45.13 -52.82
C LEU A 196 -16.83 44.23 -54.06
N GLU A 197 -17.81 43.32 -54.07
CA GLU A 197 -18.13 42.51 -55.26
C GLU A 197 -18.73 43.36 -56.41
N ASP A 198 -19.30 44.52 -56.11
CA ASP A 198 -19.96 45.41 -57.09
C ASP A 198 -19.28 46.79 -57.23
N SER A 199 -17.94 46.85 -57.16
CA SER A 199 -17.23 48.10 -57.45
C SER A 199 -17.26 48.44 -58.95
N PRO A 200 -17.86 49.58 -59.38
CA PRO A 200 -18.07 49.95 -60.79
C PRO A 200 -16.78 50.38 -61.52
N TRP A 201 -15.62 50.23 -60.90
CA TRP A 201 -14.33 50.73 -61.40
C TRP A 201 -13.36 49.64 -61.87
N ARG A 202 -13.84 48.48 -62.34
CA ARG A 202 -13.02 47.59 -63.19
C ARG A 202 -13.21 47.90 -64.68
N ALA A 203 -12.09 48.01 -65.40
CA ALA A 203 -12.01 48.09 -66.86
C ALA A 203 -12.58 46.81 -67.53
N PRO A 204 -13.12 46.91 -68.75
CA PRO A 204 -13.89 45.83 -69.38
C PRO A 204 -13.02 44.62 -69.74
N LYS A 205 -13.63 43.42 -69.66
CA LYS A 205 -13.05 42.18 -70.20
C LYS A 205 -12.94 42.31 -71.73
N SER A 206 -11.73 42.36 -72.26
CA SER A 206 -11.48 42.17 -73.70
C SER A 206 -11.62 40.68 -74.05
N LEU A 207 -12.23 40.43 -75.21
CA LEU A 207 -12.31 39.15 -75.93
C LEU A 207 -10.91 38.58 -76.26
#